data_AF-A0A354AYC3-F1
#
_entry.id   AF-A0A354AYC3-F1
#
_cell.length_a   1.000
_cell.length_b   1.000
_cell.length_c   1.000
_cell.angle_alpha   90.00
_cell.angle_beta   90.00
_cell.angle_gamma   90.00
#
_symmetry.space_group_name_H-M   'P 1'
#
loop_
_entity.id
_entity.type
_entity.pdbx_description
1 polymer ?
#
loop_
_entity_poly.entity_id
_entity_poly.type
_entity_poly.pdbx_seq_one_letter_code
_entity_poly.pdbx_strand_id
1 'polypeptide(L)'
;MNALLSQIFPLIYGLCFLLLLWQAFQVMRRGFSAVPRPGDVIAGDRTGRPTIHPELLDAEGRITKENLLTVRFSDQANDQQAQEPPAE
;
A
#
# COMPACT_ATOMS: atom_id res chain seq x y z
N MET A 1 57.43 -9.45 17.92
CA MET A 1 56.44 -9.59 16.82
C MET A 1 55.11 -10.14 17.35
N ASN A 2 55.11 -11.19 18.19
CA ASN A 2 53.87 -11.76 18.76
C ASN A 2 53.09 -10.81 19.68
N ALA A 3 53.76 -9.99 20.49
CA ALA A 3 53.10 -9.05 21.40
C ALA A 3 52.25 -7.99 20.67
N LEU A 4 52.76 -7.48 19.53
CA LEU A 4 52.01 -6.57 18.67
C LEU A 4 50.77 -7.26 18.07
N LEU A 5 50.92 -8.50 17.62
CA LEU A 5 49.80 -9.30 17.09
C LEU A 5 48.70 -9.50 18.14
N SER A 6 49.08 -9.85 19.38
CA SER A 6 48.14 -10.05 20.49
C SER A 6 47.41 -8.76 20.91
N GLN A 7 48.00 -7.59 20.64
CA GLN A 7 47.40 -6.30 20.98
C GLN A 7 46.52 -5.75 19.85
N ILE A 8 46.85 -6.05 18.59
CA ILE A 8 46.09 -5.63 17.40
C ILE A 8 44.85 -6.51 17.19
N PHE A 9 44.93 -7.81 17.47
CA PHE A 9 43.81 -8.75 17.31
C PHE A 9 42.52 -8.33 18.05
N PRO A 10 42.56 -7.97 19.35
CA PRO A 10 41.35 -7.51 20.04
C PRO A 10 40.83 -6.17 19.53
N LEU A 11 41.70 -5.29 19.01
CA LEU A 11 41.29 -4.02 18.42
C LEU A 11 40.55 -4.23 17.09
N ILE A 12 41.07 -5.09 16.23
CA ILE A 12 40.39 -5.47 14.98
C ILE A 12 39.06 -6.15 15.28
N TYR A 13 39.04 -7.07 16.24
CA TYR A 13 37.82 -7.76 16.64
C TYR A 13 36.77 -6.77 17.18
N GLY A 14 37.17 -5.84 18.05
CA GLY A 14 36.31 -4.79 18.55
C GLY A 14 35.77 -3.87 17.44
N LEU A 15 36.61 -3.50 16.48
CA LEU A 15 36.21 -2.71 15.31
C LEU A 15 35.19 -3.45 14.46
N CYS A 16 35.45 -4.72 14.13
CA CYS A 16 34.51 -5.57 13.41
C CYS A 16 33.18 -5.70 14.15
N PHE A 17 33.22 -5.91 15.47
CA PHE A 17 32.02 -6.00 16.30
C PHE A 17 31.19 -4.70 16.25
N LEU A 18 31.83 -3.54 16.40
CA LEU A 18 31.15 -2.23 16.31
C LEU A 18 30.54 -2.00 14.92
N LEU A 19 31.25 -2.37 13.86
CA LEU A 19 30.74 -2.26 12.49
C LEU A 19 29.52 -3.14 12.25
N LEU A 20 29.55 -4.40 12.70
CA LEU A 20 28.42 -5.32 12.60
C LEU A 20 27.22 -4.83 13.41
N LEU A 21 27.46 -4.32 14.62
CA LEU A 21 26.42 -3.76 15.47
C LEU A 21 25.77 -2.53 14.80
N TRP A 22 26.57 -1.62 14.25
CA TRP A 22 26.09 -0.47 13.49
C TRP A 22 25.26 -0.90 12.27
N GLN A 23 25.74 -1.88 11.51
CA GLN A 23 25.01 -2.41 10.34
C GLN A 23 23.65 -2.98 10.73
N ALA A 24 23.59 -3.76 11.82
CA ALA A 24 22.33 -4.30 12.32
C ALA A 24 21.33 -3.18 12.66
N PHE A 25 21.77 -2.14 13.38
CA PHE A 25 20.93 -0.99 13.67
C PHE A 25 20.49 -0.25 12.41
N GLN A 26 21.40 -0.04 11.44
CA GLN A 26 21.07 0.63 10.18
C GLN A 26 20.03 -0.14 9.36
N VAL A 27 20.10 -1.47 9.34
CA VAL A 27 19.11 -2.33 8.68
C VAL A 27 17.76 -2.22 9.39
N MET A 28 17.73 -2.26 10.72
CA MET A 28 16.50 -2.11 11.50
C MET A 28 15.84 -0.73 11.32
N ARG A 29 16.63 0.34 11.23
CA ARG A 29 16.12 1.70 10.98
C ARG A 29 15.40 1.82 9.63
N ARG A 30 15.89 1.12 8.60
CA ARG A 30 15.22 1.07 7.29
C ARG A 30 13.91 0.27 7.34
N GLY A 31 13.88 -0.82 8.09
CA GLY A 31 12.66 -1.62 8.29
C GLY A 31 11.56 -0.86 9.05
N PHE A 32 11.92 -0.04 10.03
CA PHE A 32 10.96 0.79 10.78
C PHE A 32 10.30 1.87 9.93
N SER A 33 11.02 2.46 8.96
CA SER A 33 10.46 3.48 8.06
C SER A 33 9.48 2.92 7.02
N ALA A 34 9.38 1.60 6.88
CA ALA A 34 8.49 0.93 5.93
C ALA A 34 7.18 0.42 6.58
N VAL A 35 6.99 0.61 7.89
CA VAL A 35 5.76 0.22 8.60
C VAL A 35 4.80 1.42 8.59
N PRO A 36 3.67 1.34 7.85
CA PRO A 36 2.64 2.38 7.89
C PRO A 36 2.10 2.49 9.30
N ARG A 37 2.04 3.71 9.85
CA ARG A 37 1.51 3.93 11.20
C ARG A 37 -0.01 3.74 11.17
N PRO A 38 -0.62 3.05 12.15
CA PRO A 38 -2.07 2.96 12.24
C PRO A 38 -2.63 4.37 12.42
N GLY A 39 -3.29 4.91 11.38
CA GLY A 39 -3.75 6.29 11.32
C GLY A 39 -3.24 7.09 10.12
N ASP A 40 -2.24 6.60 9.38
CA ASP A 40 -1.99 7.09 8.03
C ASP A 40 -3.16 6.65 7.16
N VAL A 41 -4.04 7.59 6.83
CA VAL A 41 -4.97 7.44 5.72
C VAL A 41 -4.14 7.12 4.48
N ILE A 42 -4.09 5.84 4.08
CA ILE A 42 -3.74 5.46 2.72
C ILE A 42 -4.90 5.95 1.84
N ALA A 43 -4.99 7.27 1.68
CA ALA A 43 -5.90 7.93 0.79
C ALA A 43 -5.37 7.66 -0.62
N GLY A 44 -5.87 6.60 -1.24
CA GLY A 44 -5.50 6.23 -2.59
C GLY A 44 -4.49 5.10 -2.64
N ASP A 45 -4.88 4.07 -3.38
CA ASP A 45 -4.07 3.05 -4.02
C ASP A 45 -2.61 2.84 -3.53
N ARG A 46 -2.34 1.58 -3.12
CA ARG A 46 -1.02 1.10 -2.67
C ARG A 46 0.05 1.17 -3.76
N THR A 47 -0.32 1.38 -5.04
CA THR A 47 0.61 1.50 -6.16
C THR A 47 0.81 2.94 -6.67
N GLY A 48 0.09 3.92 -6.14
CA GLY A 48 0.06 5.30 -6.65
C GLY A 48 -0.48 5.42 -8.08
N ARG A 49 -1.11 4.37 -8.60
CA ARG A 49 -1.71 4.28 -9.94
C ARG A 49 -3.23 4.32 -9.79
N PRO A 50 -3.95 5.01 -10.68
CA PRO A 50 -5.41 4.90 -10.69
C PRO A 50 -5.80 3.43 -10.93
N THR A 51 -6.21 2.72 -9.88
CA THR A 51 -6.75 1.36 -10.00
C THR A 51 -8.21 1.48 -10.40
N ILE A 52 -8.46 1.33 -11.70
CA ILE A 52 -9.81 1.16 -12.20
C ILE A 52 -10.12 -0.33 -12.12
N HIS A 53 -11.20 -0.67 -11.44
CA HIS A 53 -11.71 -2.03 -11.37
C HIS A 53 -11.93 -2.57 -12.79
N PRO A 54 -11.48 -3.79 -13.13
CA PRO A 54 -11.59 -4.31 -14.49
C PRO A 54 -13.04 -4.42 -14.97
N GLU A 55 -13.99 -4.53 -14.05
CA GLU A 55 -15.43 -4.52 -14.33
C GLU A 55 -15.94 -3.15 -14.80
N LEU A 56 -15.15 -2.09 -14.65
CA LEU A 56 -15.46 -0.74 -15.16
C LEU A 56 -14.84 -0.49 -16.53
N LEU A 57 -14.21 -1.48 -17.16
CA LEU A 57 -13.56 -1.36 -18.46
C LEU A 57 -14.33 -2.16 -19.54
N ASP A 58 -14.47 -1.58 -20.73
CA ASP A 58 -14.97 -2.28 -21.91
C ASP A 58 -13.89 -3.20 -22.53
N ALA A 59 -14.25 -3.94 -23.58
CA ALA A 59 -13.32 -4.85 -24.27
C ALA A 59 -12.10 -4.13 -24.87
N GLU A 60 -12.22 -2.84 -25.12
CA GLU A 60 -11.19 -1.95 -25.64
C GLU A 60 -10.39 -1.24 -24.53
N GLY A 61 -10.68 -1.51 -23.25
CA GLY A 61 -9.98 -0.95 -22.09
C GLY A 61 -10.34 0.50 -21.75
N ARG A 62 -11.48 1.00 -22.21
CA ARG A 62 -12.04 2.32 -21.85
C ARG A 62 -13.09 2.17 -20.76
N ILE A 63 -13.45 3.28 -20.10
CA ILE A 63 -14.53 3.27 -19.10
C ILE A 63 -15.83 2.79 -19.72
N THR A 64 -16.35 1.69 -19.18
CA THR A 64 -17.58 1.08 -19.64
C THR A 64 -18.76 2.04 -19.46
N LYS A 65 -19.60 2.15 -20.49
CA LYS A 65 -20.86 2.91 -20.47
C LYS A 65 -22.07 1.98 -20.35
N GLU A 66 -21.84 0.69 -20.19
CA GLU A 66 -22.90 -0.30 -20.10
C GLU A 66 -23.61 -0.24 -18.74
N ASN A 67 -24.85 -0.69 -18.72
CA ASN A 67 -25.61 -0.78 -17.48
C ASN A 67 -25.08 -1.95 -16.65
N LEU A 68 -24.24 -1.66 -15.65
CA LEU A 68 -23.76 -2.67 -14.72
C LEU A 68 -24.92 -3.23 -13.90
N LEU A 69 -24.95 -4.55 -13.76
CA LEU A 69 -25.95 -5.24 -12.95
C LEU A 69 -25.84 -4.77 -11.50
N THR A 70 -26.80 -3.97 -11.06
CA THR A 70 -26.88 -3.50 -9.68
C THR A 70 -28.11 -4.13 -9.01
N VAL A 71 -27.89 -4.90 -7.95
CA VAL A 71 -28.99 -5.40 -7.13
C VAL A 71 -29.43 -4.26 -6.22
N ARG A 72 -30.57 -3.66 -6.55
CA ARG A 72 -31.24 -2.69 -5.66
C ARG A 72 -32.14 -3.48 -4.72
N PHE A 73 -31.75 -3.54 -3.46
CA PHE A 73 -32.66 -4.01 -2.42
C PHE A 73 -33.70 -2.91 -2.18
N SER A 74 -34.88 -3.06 -2.77
CA SER A 74 -36.03 -2.26 -2.41
C SER A 74 -36.60 -2.81 -1.11
N ASP A 75 -36.27 -2.20 0.02
CA ASP A 75 -37.13 -2.29 1.20
C ASP A 75 -38.44 -1.59 0.82
N GLN A 76 -39.53 -2.38 0.73
CA GLN A 76 -40.87 -1.87 0.51
C GLN A 76 -41.23 -0.81 1.56
N ALA A 77 -41.09 0.47 1.20
CA ALA A 77 -42.01 1.57 1.51
C ALA A 77 -41.46 2.90 0.97
N ASN A 78 -41.56 3.13 -0.35
CA ASN A 78 -42.07 4.41 -0.84
C ASN A 78 -42.52 4.27 -2.30
N ASP A 79 -43.80 3.96 -2.48
CA ASP A 79 -44.52 4.29 -3.70
C ASP A 79 -44.52 5.81 -3.89
N GLN A 80 -43.93 6.31 -4.99
CA GLN A 80 -43.98 7.66 -5.61
C GLN A 80 -42.59 7.97 -6.20
N GLN A 81 -42.33 8.24 -7.48
CA GLN A 81 -43.13 8.61 -8.64
C GLN A 81 -42.34 8.16 -9.89
N ALA A 82 -42.94 7.33 -10.74
CA ALA A 82 -42.60 7.28 -12.17
C ALA A 82 -43.89 7.60 -12.92
N GLN A 83 -44.35 8.84 -12.75
CA GLN A 83 -45.49 9.39 -13.47
C GLN A 83 -44.91 10.23 -14.61
N GLU A 84 -45.02 9.72 -15.83
CA GLU A 84 -44.77 10.47 -17.06
C GLU A 84 -45.69 11.70 -17.15
N PRO A 85 -45.19 12.80 -17.70
CA PRO A 85 -45.99 13.70 -18.53
C PRO A 85 -45.35 13.91 -19.92
N PRO A 86 -46.10 14.49 -20.87
CA PRO A 86 -46.18 14.03 -22.27
C PRO A 86 -45.23 14.76 -23.22
N ALA A 87 -44.94 14.14 -24.36
CA ALA A 87 -44.45 14.81 -25.56
C ALA A 87 -45.38 14.47 -26.74
N GLU A 88 -45.68 15.49 -27.52
CA GLU A 88 -46.70 15.64 -28.58
C GLU A 88 -46.79 14.54 -29.64
#